data_AF-A0A926VX40-F1
#
_entry.id   AF-A0A926VX40-F1
#
_cell.length_a   1.000
_cell.length_b   1.000
_cell.length_c   1.000
_cell.angle_alpha   90.00
_cell.angle_beta   90.00
_cell.angle_gamma   90.00
#
_symmetry.space_group_name_H-M   'P 1'
#
loop_
_entity.id
_entity.type
_entity.pdbx_description
1 polymer ?
#
loop_
_entity_poly.entity_id
_entity_poly.type
_entity_poly.pdbx_seq_one_letter_code
_entity_poly.pdbx_strand_id
1 'polypeptide(L)'
;MTKLTIIQIFKNINARKLHKFFNLSVLILLALASIFILNTDPAVAQESANSNSFNPQAILRDALQWIDSLGTVGAITFIALYIIATVAFFPGSILTLGAGVIFGAVWGSLYVFIGATLGATGAFLVGRYLARGWVADKIADNKKFAAIDQAVGREGLKIVLLTRLSPIFPFNLLNYAFGITGVSLKDYFIGSVGMIPGTIMYVYIGSLAGNLAMIGTEAQPTNPTLQWAIRILGLIATVAVTVYVTRIARKALEEEVISN
;
A
#
# COMPACT_ATOMS: atom_id res chain seq x y z
N MET A 1 13.12 18.86 24.73
CA MET A 1 11.69 19.23 24.74
C MET A 1 10.90 18.63 23.55
N THR A 2 11.38 17.56 22.89
CA THR A 2 10.93 17.19 21.52
C THR A 2 10.17 15.84 21.43
N LYS A 3 10.27 14.97 22.44
CA LYS A 3 9.51 13.70 22.49
C LYS A 3 8.03 13.88 22.83
N LEU A 4 7.68 14.94 23.57
CA LEU A 4 6.32 15.14 24.07
C LEU A 4 5.33 15.61 22.98
N THR A 5 5.77 16.41 22.01
CA THR A 5 4.87 17.02 21.02
C THR A 5 4.31 16.01 20.01
N ILE A 6 5.11 15.04 19.57
CA ILE A 6 4.66 13.98 18.63
C ILE A 6 3.71 13.01 19.35
N ILE A 7 4.03 12.62 20.59
CA ILE A 7 3.17 11.77 21.41
C ILE A 7 1.83 12.48 21.69
N GLN A 8 1.83 13.79 21.94
CA GLN A 8 0.59 14.57 22.13
C GLN A 8 -0.27 14.67 20.86
N ILE A 9 0.33 14.72 19.66
CA ILE A 9 -0.43 14.69 18.40
C ILE A 9 -1.12 13.33 18.20
N PHE A 10 -0.45 12.21 18.53
CA PHE A 10 -1.05 10.88 18.48
C PHE A 10 -2.08 10.64 19.59
N LYS A 11 -1.86 11.18 20.79
CA LYS A 11 -2.76 11.02 21.95
C LYS A 11 -4.06 11.81 21.80
N ASN A 12 -4.11 12.80 20.91
CA ASN A 12 -5.31 13.60 20.65
C ASN A 12 -6.24 12.99 19.58
N ILE A 13 -5.86 11.86 19.00
CA ILE A 13 -6.76 11.04 18.18
C ILE A 13 -7.69 10.31 19.15
N ASN A 14 -8.94 10.78 19.25
CA ASN A 14 -9.95 10.16 20.09
C ASN A 14 -10.11 8.68 19.68
N ALA A 15 -9.64 7.76 20.54
CA ALA A 15 -9.60 6.32 20.28
C ALA A 15 -10.97 5.76 19.88
N ARG A 16 -12.06 6.34 20.39
CA ARG A 16 -13.44 5.99 19.99
C ARG A 16 -13.76 6.38 18.55
N LYS A 17 -13.21 7.49 18.05
CA LYS A 17 -13.40 7.98 16.68
C LYS A 17 -12.56 7.16 15.69
N LEU A 18 -11.34 6.78 16.07
CA LEU A 18 -10.47 5.88 15.29
C LEU A 18 -11.06 4.46 15.19
N HIS A 19 -11.58 3.92 16.29
CA HIS A 19 -12.26 2.62 16.31
C HIS A 19 -13.55 2.62 15.49
N LYS A 20 -14.37 3.69 15.55
CA LYS A 20 -15.54 3.84 14.67
C LYS A 20 -15.15 3.94 13.19
N PHE A 21 -14.07 4.67 12.87
CA PHE A 21 -13.59 4.81 11.51
C PHE A 21 -13.07 3.48 10.95
N PHE A 22 -12.34 2.71 11.77
CA PHE A 22 -11.83 1.39 11.41
C PHE A 22 -12.94 0.34 11.24
N ASN A 23 -13.93 0.30 12.13
CA ASN A 23 -15.06 -0.62 11.98
C ASN A 23 -15.94 -0.26 10.78
N LEU A 24 -16.10 1.04 10.49
CA LEU A 24 -16.84 1.50 9.32
C LEU A 24 -16.10 1.16 8.01
N SER A 25 -14.78 1.33 7.96
CA SER A 25 -13.99 0.97 6.78
C SER A 25 -13.95 -0.53 6.54
N VAL A 26 -13.87 -1.36 7.60
CA VAL A 26 -13.97 -2.82 7.50
C VAL A 26 -15.36 -3.26 7.03
N LEU A 27 -16.44 -2.66 7.55
CA LEU A 27 -17.81 -2.95 7.10
C LEU A 27 -18.04 -2.54 5.65
N ILE A 28 -17.50 -1.39 5.23
CA ILE A 28 -17.57 -0.94 3.84
C ILE A 28 -16.77 -1.88 2.93
N LEU A 29 -15.57 -2.31 3.33
CA LEU A 29 -14.76 -3.26 2.56
C LEU A 29 -15.43 -4.64 2.46
N LEU A 30 -16.04 -5.13 3.54
CA LEU A 30 -16.80 -6.37 3.53
C LEU A 30 -18.07 -6.25 2.68
N ALA A 31 -18.78 -5.12 2.76
CA ALA A 31 -19.95 -4.87 1.91
C ALA A 31 -19.57 -4.78 0.43
N LEU A 32 -18.48 -4.08 0.09
CA LEU A 32 -17.95 -3.99 -1.27
C LEU A 32 -17.47 -5.35 -1.79
N ALA A 33 -16.78 -6.15 -0.96
CA ALA A 33 -16.39 -7.52 -1.30
C ALA A 33 -17.62 -8.42 -1.49
N SER A 34 -18.65 -8.28 -0.65
CA SER A 34 -19.90 -9.03 -0.75
C SER A 34 -20.66 -8.68 -2.03
N ILE A 35 -20.79 -7.38 -2.35
CA ILE A 35 -21.41 -6.88 -3.58
C ILE A 35 -20.62 -7.38 -4.80
N PHE A 36 -19.30 -7.38 -4.76
CA PHE A 36 -18.45 -7.88 -5.84
C PHE A 36 -18.61 -9.40 -6.05
N ILE A 37 -18.72 -10.18 -4.97
CA ILE A 37 -18.91 -11.64 -5.03
C ILE A 37 -20.33 -12.00 -5.49
N LEU A 38 -21.34 -11.21 -5.12
CA LEU A 38 -22.75 -11.48 -5.41
C LEU A 38 -23.20 -10.98 -6.79
N ASN A 39 -22.54 -9.98 -7.38
CA ASN A 39 -22.90 -9.41 -8.69
C ASN A 39 -22.06 -9.93 -9.86
N THR A 40 -21.13 -10.87 -9.62
CA THR A 40 -20.38 -11.50 -10.71
C THR A 40 -21.17 -12.70 -11.26
N ASP A 41 -22.13 -12.38 -12.15
CA ASP A 41 -22.71 -13.39 -13.03
C ASP A 41 -21.60 -13.95 -13.94
N PRO A 42 -21.45 -15.28 -14.08
CA PRO A 42 -20.40 -15.87 -14.93
C PRO A 42 -20.53 -15.49 -16.41
N ALA A 43 -21.67 -14.94 -16.84
CA ALA A 43 -21.90 -14.42 -18.19
C ALA A 43 -21.33 -12.99 -18.40
N VAL A 44 -21.26 -12.15 -17.36
CA VAL A 44 -20.81 -10.74 -17.48
C VAL A 44 -19.28 -10.63 -17.65
N ALA A 45 -18.54 -11.67 -17.24
CA ALA A 45 -17.10 -11.79 -17.48
C ALA A 45 -16.76 -11.90 -18.98
N GLN A 46 -17.69 -12.37 -19.81
CA GLN A 46 -17.52 -12.50 -21.26
C GLN A 46 -18.09 -11.27 -22.01
N GLU A 47 -19.16 -10.65 -21.52
CA GLU A 47 -19.87 -9.58 -22.22
C GLU A 47 -19.23 -8.18 -22.02
N SER A 48 -18.46 -7.98 -20.95
CA SER A 48 -17.68 -6.75 -20.75
C SER A 48 -16.45 -6.63 -21.68
N ALA A 49 -16.12 -7.67 -22.45
CA ALA A 49 -15.02 -7.66 -23.42
C ALA A 49 -15.31 -6.80 -24.67
N ASN A 50 -16.57 -6.41 -24.90
CA ASN A 50 -17.00 -5.74 -26.13
C ASN A 50 -17.43 -4.26 -25.97
N SER A 51 -17.16 -3.63 -24.83
CA SER A 51 -17.31 -2.17 -24.71
C SER A 51 -15.94 -1.52 -24.54
N ASN A 52 -15.69 -0.43 -25.26
CA ASN A 52 -14.51 0.44 -25.14
C ASN A 52 -14.41 1.16 -23.76
N SER A 53 -14.79 0.48 -22.69
CA SER A 53 -14.74 1.00 -21.32
C SER A 53 -13.35 0.69 -20.74
N PHE A 54 -12.76 1.69 -20.10
CA PHE A 54 -11.47 1.57 -19.44
C PHE A 54 -11.57 0.49 -18.35
N ASN A 55 -11.01 -0.69 -18.61
CA ASN A 55 -11.05 -1.84 -17.71
C ASN A 55 -9.68 -1.99 -17.03
N PRO A 56 -9.49 -1.50 -15.79
CA PRO A 56 -8.19 -1.53 -15.13
C PRO A 56 -7.68 -2.96 -14.87
N GLN A 57 -8.59 -3.92 -14.79
CA GLN A 57 -8.27 -5.33 -14.54
C GLN A 57 -7.74 -6.01 -15.81
N ALA A 58 -8.35 -5.73 -16.96
CA ALA A 58 -7.84 -6.18 -18.26
C ALA A 58 -6.50 -5.53 -18.58
N ILE A 59 -6.38 -4.21 -18.39
CA ILE A 59 -5.12 -3.47 -18.59
C ILE A 59 -4.02 -4.03 -17.69
N LEU A 60 -4.32 -4.31 -16.42
CA LEU A 60 -3.36 -4.94 -15.52
C LEU A 60 -2.99 -6.33 -16.02
N ARG A 61 -3.96 -7.20 -16.33
CA ARG A 61 -3.70 -8.57 -16.82
C ARG A 61 -2.85 -8.58 -18.10
N ASP A 62 -3.21 -7.76 -19.07
CA ASP A 62 -2.52 -7.67 -20.37
C ASP A 62 -1.11 -7.10 -20.17
N ALA A 63 -0.94 -6.13 -19.28
CA ALA A 63 0.38 -5.63 -18.90
C ALA A 63 1.21 -6.70 -18.19
N LEU A 64 0.62 -7.50 -17.29
CA LEU A 64 1.31 -8.60 -16.61
C LEU A 64 1.73 -9.69 -17.61
N GLN A 65 0.86 -10.09 -18.54
CA GLN A 65 1.17 -11.09 -19.58
C GLN A 65 2.22 -10.58 -20.58
N TRP A 66 2.15 -9.31 -20.96
CA TRP A 66 3.17 -8.69 -21.80
C TRP A 66 4.53 -8.62 -21.09
N ILE A 67 4.55 -8.25 -19.81
CA ILE A 67 5.78 -8.24 -19.00
C ILE A 67 6.38 -9.65 -18.87
N ASP A 68 5.55 -10.68 -18.70
CA ASP A 68 5.99 -12.07 -18.64
C ASP A 68 6.58 -12.54 -19.98
N SER A 69 5.99 -12.09 -21.11
CA SER A 69 6.49 -12.40 -22.46
C SER A 69 7.85 -11.76 -22.80
N LEU A 70 8.30 -10.77 -22.04
CA LEU A 70 9.56 -10.05 -22.26
C LEU A 70 10.79 -10.72 -21.62
N GLY A 71 10.62 -11.80 -20.85
CA GLY A 71 11.71 -12.50 -20.18
C GLY A 71 12.55 -11.55 -19.31
N THR A 72 13.87 -11.53 -19.47
CA THR A 72 14.80 -10.69 -18.68
C THR A 72 14.56 -9.18 -18.84
N VAL A 73 13.91 -8.73 -19.93
CA VAL A 73 13.56 -7.32 -20.18
C VAL A 73 12.33 -6.88 -19.38
N GLY A 74 11.51 -7.84 -18.91
CA GLY A 74 10.33 -7.57 -18.09
C GLY A 74 10.65 -6.84 -16.79
N ALA A 75 11.80 -7.16 -16.17
CA ALA A 75 12.26 -6.51 -14.94
C ALA A 75 12.56 -5.01 -15.11
N ILE A 76 13.27 -4.65 -16.19
CA ILE A 76 13.63 -3.26 -16.49
C ILE A 76 12.37 -2.45 -16.78
N THR A 77 11.47 -3.03 -17.57
CA THR A 77 10.18 -2.43 -17.93
C THR A 77 9.31 -2.21 -16.70
N PHE A 78 9.23 -3.21 -15.81
CA PHE A 78 8.51 -3.10 -14.54
C PHE A 78 9.08 -1.98 -13.65
N ILE A 79 10.40 -1.89 -13.52
CA ILE A 79 11.06 -0.82 -12.74
C ILE A 79 10.71 0.55 -13.33
N ALA A 80 10.78 0.73 -14.65
CA ALA A 80 10.44 1.97 -15.32
C ALA A 80 8.96 2.35 -15.09
N LEU A 81 8.05 1.39 -15.23
CA LEU A 81 6.62 1.58 -14.94
C LEU A 81 6.39 1.95 -13.47
N TYR A 82 7.09 1.31 -12.53
CA TYR A 82 6.99 1.63 -11.11
C TYR A 82 7.42 3.07 -10.81
N ILE A 83 8.50 3.54 -11.45
CA ILE A 83 8.99 4.92 -11.32
C ILE A 83 7.92 5.90 -11.80
N ILE A 84 7.42 5.70 -13.03
CA ILE A 84 6.40 6.55 -13.65
C ILE A 84 5.14 6.56 -12.79
N ALA A 85 4.66 5.39 -12.38
CA ALA A 85 3.48 5.22 -11.56
C ALA A 85 3.61 5.93 -10.21
N THR A 86 4.77 5.82 -9.56
CA THR A 86 5.05 6.49 -8.28
C THR A 86 4.98 8.02 -8.43
N VAL A 87 5.60 8.56 -9.49
CA VAL A 87 5.55 10.00 -9.78
C VAL A 87 4.12 10.42 -10.13
N ALA A 88 3.39 9.62 -10.90
CA ALA A 88 1.98 9.86 -11.25
C ALA A 88 0.98 9.64 -10.09
N PHE A 89 1.47 9.43 -8.86
CA PHE A 89 0.65 9.20 -7.67
C PHE A 89 -0.20 7.92 -7.72
N PHE A 90 0.16 6.97 -8.58
CA PHE A 90 -0.52 5.68 -8.67
C PHE A 90 -0.23 4.81 -7.43
N PRO A 91 -1.19 4.02 -6.93
CA PRO A 91 -0.99 3.19 -5.74
C PRO A 91 0.09 2.11 -5.94
N GLY A 92 1.26 2.31 -5.32
CA GLY A 92 2.39 1.38 -5.44
C GLY A 92 2.09 -0.03 -4.91
N SER A 93 1.12 -0.19 -4.00
CA SER A 93 0.71 -1.50 -3.48
C SER A 93 0.22 -2.47 -4.57
N ILE A 94 -0.46 -1.95 -5.59
CA ILE A 94 -0.96 -2.76 -6.72
C ILE A 94 0.23 -3.35 -7.49
N LEU A 95 1.21 -2.49 -7.81
CA LEU A 95 2.42 -2.90 -8.52
C LEU A 95 3.29 -3.84 -7.68
N THR A 96 3.40 -3.58 -6.38
CA THR A 96 4.17 -4.43 -5.46
C THR A 96 3.57 -5.83 -5.34
N LEU A 97 2.24 -5.96 -5.23
CA LEU A 97 1.56 -7.26 -5.22
C LEU A 97 1.73 -7.96 -6.57
N GLY A 98 1.55 -7.24 -7.68
CA GLY A 98 1.76 -7.76 -9.04
C GLY A 98 3.18 -8.27 -9.26
N ALA A 99 4.19 -7.60 -8.72
CA ALA A 99 5.58 -8.05 -8.79
C ALA A 99 5.78 -9.41 -8.11
N GLY A 100 5.08 -9.65 -7.00
CA GLY A 100 5.09 -10.95 -6.32
C GLY A 100 4.50 -12.05 -7.18
N VAL A 101 3.42 -11.75 -7.90
CA VAL A 101 2.76 -12.68 -8.82
C VAL A 101 3.68 -13.04 -9.99
N ILE A 102 4.31 -12.05 -10.62
CA ILE A 102 5.13 -12.28 -11.83
C ILE A 102 6.53 -12.81 -11.50
N PHE A 103 7.24 -12.15 -10.59
CA PHE A 103 8.68 -12.37 -10.37
C PHE A 103 8.97 -13.20 -9.12
N GLY A 104 7.94 -13.59 -8.37
CA GLY A 104 8.08 -14.28 -7.09
C GLY A 104 8.61 -13.39 -5.97
N ALA A 105 8.73 -13.98 -4.77
CA ALA A 105 9.04 -13.25 -3.55
C ALA A 105 10.42 -12.56 -3.58
N VAL A 106 11.46 -13.25 -4.06
CA VAL A 106 12.85 -12.77 -3.99
C VAL A 106 13.12 -11.69 -5.05
N TRP A 107 12.93 -12.03 -6.34
CA TRP A 107 13.21 -11.10 -7.44
C TRP A 107 12.19 -9.96 -7.50
N GLY A 108 10.92 -10.23 -7.23
CA GLY A 108 9.90 -9.19 -7.09
C GLY A 108 10.26 -8.18 -6.01
N SER A 109 10.79 -8.61 -4.86
CA SER A 109 11.22 -7.71 -3.78
C SER A 109 12.38 -6.82 -4.22
N LEU A 110 13.35 -7.39 -4.94
CA LEU A 110 14.49 -6.64 -5.46
C LEU A 110 14.04 -5.56 -6.46
N TYR A 111 13.22 -5.94 -7.44
CA TYR A 111 12.74 -5.02 -8.48
C TYR A 111 11.83 -3.93 -7.93
N VAL A 112 10.93 -4.28 -7.01
CA VAL A 112 10.10 -3.29 -6.31
C VAL A 112 10.97 -2.36 -5.48
N PHE A 113 11.96 -2.87 -4.74
CA PHE A 113 12.80 -1.99 -3.92
C PHE A 113 13.56 -0.97 -4.78
N ILE A 114 14.12 -1.40 -5.91
CA ILE A 114 14.80 -0.51 -6.86
C ILE A 114 13.81 0.50 -7.46
N GLY A 115 12.70 0.02 -8.02
CA GLY A 115 11.69 0.88 -8.66
C GLY A 115 11.05 1.86 -7.70
N ALA A 116 10.73 1.41 -6.49
CA ALA A 116 10.14 2.25 -5.45
C ALA A 116 11.13 3.28 -4.91
N THR A 117 12.41 2.93 -4.73
CA THR A 117 13.43 3.89 -4.29
C THR A 117 13.67 4.96 -5.36
N LEU A 118 13.80 4.57 -6.63
CA LEU A 118 13.99 5.51 -7.73
C LEU A 118 12.75 6.36 -7.98
N GLY A 119 11.55 5.77 -7.97
CA GLY A 119 10.27 6.48 -8.11
C GLY A 119 10.01 7.45 -6.96
N ALA A 120 10.26 7.03 -5.73
CA ALA A 120 10.16 7.87 -4.55
C ALA A 120 11.16 9.03 -4.60
N THR A 121 12.36 8.79 -5.12
CA THR A 121 13.38 9.82 -5.34
C THR A 121 12.93 10.81 -6.41
N GLY A 122 12.36 10.33 -7.53
CA GLY A 122 11.77 11.18 -8.56
C GLY A 122 10.66 12.08 -8.00
N ALA A 123 9.69 11.52 -7.28
CA ALA A 123 8.61 12.29 -6.64
C ALA A 123 9.15 13.30 -5.61
N PHE A 124 10.16 12.92 -4.84
CA PHE A 124 10.86 13.84 -3.92
C PHE A 124 11.51 15.01 -4.66
N LEU A 125 12.21 14.75 -5.77
CA LEU A 125 12.86 15.80 -6.57
C LEU A 125 11.83 16.72 -7.24
N VAL A 126 10.73 16.16 -7.74
CA VAL A 126 9.59 16.96 -8.23
C VAL A 126 9.07 17.87 -7.13
N GLY A 127 8.81 17.35 -5.93
CA GLY A 127 8.42 18.18 -4.78
C GLY A 127 9.46 19.26 -4.43
N ARG A 128 10.75 18.90 -4.45
CA ARG A 128 11.87 19.79 -4.10
C ARG A 128 12.03 20.96 -5.05
N TYR A 129 11.93 20.73 -6.36
CA TYR A 129 12.24 21.75 -7.36
C TYR A 129 11.00 22.45 -7.92
N LEU A 130 9.85 21.77 -8.00
CA LEU A 130 8.63 22.34 -8.57
C LEU A 130 7.67 22.89 -7.51
N ALA A 131 7.56 22.23 -6.35
CA ALA A 131 6.56 22.60 -5.34
C ALA A 131 7.13 23.43 -4.17
N ARG A 132 8.38 23.22 -3.78
CA ARG A 132 8.94 23.79 -2.54
C ARG A 132 8.87 25.31 -2.48
N GLY A 133 9.21 26.02 -3.56
CA GLY A 133 9.17 27.49 -3.59
C GLY A 133 7.76 28.03 -3.33
N TRP A 134 6.79 27.57 -4.11
CA TRP A 134 5.38 27.93 -3.96
C TRP A 134 4.82 27.60 -2.56
N VAL A 135 5.18 26.42 -2.03
CA VAL A 135 4.74 25.99 -0.69
C VAL A 135 5.37 26.87 0.39
N ALA A 136 6.68 27.15 0.32
CA ALA A 136 7.40 27.97 1.28
C ALA A 136 6.83 29.39 1.36
N ASP A 137 6.53 30.01 0.22
CA ASP A 137 5.93 31.36 0.17
C ASP A 137 4.54 31.38 0.82
N LYS A 138 3.75 30.31 0.61
CA LYS A 138 2.37 30.24 1.10
C LYS A 138 2.24 29.95 2.59
N ILE A 139 3.31 29.44 3.22
CA ILE A 139 3.34 29.07 4.64
C ILE A 139 4.47 29.75 5.41
N ALA A 140 5.07 30.80 4.84
CA ALA A 140 6.18 31.55 5.43
C ALA A 140 5.87 32.04 6.86
N ASP A 141 4.62 32.45 7.11
CA ASP A 141 4.18 32.92 8.44
C ASP A 141 3.77 31.79 9.40
N ASN A 142 3.78 30.54 8.94
CA ASN A 142 3.38 29.39 9.76
C ASN A 142 4.57 28.87 10.58
N LYS A 143 4.72 29.43 11.79
CA LYS A 143 5.73 29.00 12.77
C LYS A 143 5.74 27.49 13.06
N LYS A 144 4.59 26.81 12.95
CA LYS A 144 4.53 25.34 13.14
C LYS A 144 5.19 24.61 11.99
N PHE A 145 4.96 25.05 10.75
CA PHE A 145 5.59 24.45 9.58
C PHE A 145 7.11 24.63 9.62
N ALA A 146 7.59 25.83 9.93
CA ALA A 146 9.03 26.10 10.06
C ALA A 146 9.69 25.22 11.13
N ALA A 147 9.03 25.01 12.27
CA ALA A 147 9.51 24.11 13.32
C ALA A 147 9.54 22.64 12.87
N ILE A 148 8.52 22.19 12.13
CA ILE A 148 8.49 20.83 11.55
C ILE A 148 9.60 20.68 10.52
N ASP A 149 9.74 21.63 9.59
CA ASP A 149 10.75 21.62 8.55
C ASP A 149 12.17 21.51 9.13
N GLN A 150 12.46 22.31 10.17
CA GLN A 150 13.75 22.29 10.84
C GLN A 150 13.99 20.97 11.61
N ALA A 151 12.98 20.46 12.31
CA ALA A 151 13.09 19.18 13.02
C ALA A 151 13.29 18.01 12.05
N VAL A 152 12.56 18.03 10.93
CA VAL A 152 12.62 17.03 9.88
C VAL A 152 13.95 17.08 9.14
N GLY A 153 14.48 18.28 8.86
CA GLY A 153 15.79 18.44 8.22
C GLY A 153 16.95 17.96 9.08
N ARG A 154 16.92 18.19 10.41
CA ARG A 154 18.00 17.77 11.32
C ARG A 154 18.13 16.25 11.47
N GLU A 155 17.00 15.54 11.44
CA GLU A 155 16.92 14.09 11.68
C GLU A 155 16.41 13.35 10.42
N GLY A 156 16.68 13.90 9.23
CA GLY A 156 16.09 13.46 7.97
C GLY A 156 16.19 11.95 7.73
N LEU A 157 17.38 11.37 7.92
CA LEU A 157 17.58 9.93 7.71
C LEU A 157 16.73 9.10 8.67
N LYS A 158 16.75 9.44 9.96
CA LYS A 158 16.00 8.73 11.00
C LYS A 158 14.49 8.85 10.74
N ILE A 159 14.01 10.02 10.35
CA ILE A 159 12.60 10.26 10.10
C ILE A 159 12.13 9.50 8.85
N VAL A 160 12.88 9.57 7.75
CA VAL A 160 12.57 8.78 6.55
C VAL A 160 12.57 7.30 6.89
N LEU A 161 13.63 6.78 7.51
CA LEU A 161 13.73 5.37 7.87
C LEU A 161 12.54 4.90 8.73
N LEU A 162 12.22 5.62 9.80
CA LEU A 162 11.13 5.26 10.71
C LEU A 162 9.75 5.34 10.05
N THR A 163 9.53 6.34 9.19
CA THR A 163 8.25 6.47 8.45
C THR A 163 8.11 5.45 7.33
N ARG A 164 9.22 4.88 6.82
CA ARG A 164 9.17 3.73 5.91
C ARG A 164 8.92 2.42 6.63
N LEU A 165 9.49 2.24 7.82
CA LEU A 165 9.26 1.07 8.67
C LEU A 165 7.84 1.05 9.25
N SER A 166 7.31 2.23 9.58
CA SER A 166 5.95 2.42 10.08
C SER A 166 5.16 3.27 9.08
N PRO A 167 4.43 2.64 8.13
CA PRO A 167 3.73 3.33 7.05
C PRO A 167 2.43 3.99 7.55
N ILE A 168 2.56 4.95 8.45
CA ILE A 168 1.45 5.74 9.00
C ILE A 168 0.86 6.65 7.90
N PHE A 169 1.68 7.05 6.94
CA PHE A 169 1.30 7.96 5.87
C PHE A 169 1.28 7.26 4.50
N PRO A 170 0.41 7.68 3.58
CA PRO A 170 0.41 7.17 2.21
C PRO A 170 1.77 7.41 1.54
N PHE A 171 2.31 6.36 0.91
CA PHE A 171 3.64 6.36 0.29
C PHE A 171 3.88 7.55 -0.65
N ASN A 172 2.95 7.79 -1.58
CA ASN A 172 3.09 8.85 -2.59
C ASN A 172 3.09 10.24 -1.94
N LEU A 173 2.15 10.50 -1.02
CA LEU A 173 2.08 11.79 -0.32
C LEU A 173 3.36 12.07 0.47
N LEU A 174 3.88 11.04 1.14
CA LEU A 174 5.08 11.14 1.95
C LEU A 174 6.32 11.52 1.11
N ASN A 175 6.43 10.98 -0.10
CA ASN A 175 7.54 11.29 -1.03
C ASN A 175 7.58 12.78 -1.38
N TYR A 176 6.42 13.36 -1.73
CA TYR A 176 6.30 14.79 -2.03
C TYR A 176 6.48 15.67 -0.79
N ALA A 177 5.95 15.24 0.36
CA ALA A 177 6.09 15.93 1.64
C ALA A 177 7.56 16.04 2.07
N PHE A 178 8.37 14.99 1.88
CA PHE A 178 9.80 15.08 2.13
C PHE A 178 10.52 15.98 1.11
N GLY A 179 10.04 16.03 -0.13
CA GLY A 179 10.55 16.93 -1.17
C GLY A 179 10.46 18.41 -0.77
N ILE A 180 9.36 18.81 -0.14
CA ILE A 180 9.14 20.20 0.31
C ILE A 180 9.82 20.55 1.64
N THR A 181 10.34 19.57 2.39
CA THR A 181 11.03 19.80 3.66
C THR A 181 12.56 19.88 3.52
N GLY A 182 13.27 20.12 4.62
CA GLY A 182 14.72 20.25 4.72
C GLY A 182 15.50 18.93 4.63
N VAL A 183 14.84 17.78 4.42
CA VAL A 183 15.52 16.47 4.29
C VAL A 183 16.53 16.53 3.13
N SER A 184 17.75 16.02 3.32
CA SER A 184 18.71 15.93 2.22
C SER A 184 18.37 14.76 1.28
N LEU A 185 18.69 14.90 -0.01
CA LEU A 185 18.49 13.80 -0.98
C LEU A 185 19.20 12.51 -0.53
N LYS A 186 20.40 12.66 0.06
CA LYS A 186 21.19 11.55 0.61
C LYS A 186 20.45 10.83 1.73
N ASP A 187 19.94 11.58 2.70
CA ASP A 187 19.22 11.01 3.84
C ASP A 187 17.93 10.34 3.40
N TYR A 188 17.25 10.91 2.41
CA TYR A 188 16.04 10.34 1.82
C TYR A 188 16.32 9.02 1.10
N PHE A 189 17.37 8.98 0.27
CA PHE A 189 17.75 7.79 -0.48
C PHE A 189 18.20 6.66 0.46
N ILE A 190 19.07 6.95 1.43
CA ILE A 190 19.56 5.96 2.40
C ILE A 190 18.42 5.52 3.33
N GLY A 191 17.60 6.45 3.81
CA GLY A 191 16.46 6.14 4.67
C GLY A 191 15.40 5.26 3.99
N SER A 192 15.36 5.23 2.65
CA SER A 192 14.43 4.38 1.89
C SER A 192 14.70 2.89 2.07
N VAL A 193 15.86 2.49 2.59
CA VAL A 193 16.15 1.11 3.05
C VAL A 193 15.13 0.62 4.09
N GLY A 194 14.49 1.52 4.84
CA GLY A 194 13.41 1.17 5.76
C GLY A 194 12.18 0.57 5.08
N MET A 195 12.06 0.64 3.76
CA MET A 195 10.98 0.02 2.99
C MET A 195 11.15 -1.48 2.82
N ILE A 196 12.35 -2.03 3.02
CA ILE A 196 12.67 -3.43 2.70
C ILE A 196 11.71 -4.40 3.39
N PRO A 197 11.47 -4.33 4.73
CA PRO A 197 10.58 -5.29 5.39
C PRO A 197 9.15 -5.26 4.83
N GLY A 198 8.59 -4.06 4.61
CA GLY A 198 7.26 -3.89 4.04
C GLY A 198 7.19 -4.36 2.58
N THR A 199 8.25 -4.11 1.80
CA THR A 199 8.36 -4.57 0.41
C THR A 199 8.34 -6.08 0.33
N ILE A 200 9.21 -6.75 1.11
CA ILE A 200 9.26 -8.21 1.16
C ILE A 200 7.91 -8.80 1.56
N MET A 201 7.26 -8.22 2.59
CA MET A 201 5.95 -8.69 3.04
C MET A 201 4.89 -8.60 1.95
N TYR A 202 4.76 -7.45 1.28
CA TYR A 202 3.75 -7.26 0.24
C TYR A 202 4.03 -8.11 -1.00
N VAL A 203 5.28 -8.18 -1.46
CA VAL A 203 5.64 -9.03 -2.60
C VAL A 203 5.41 -10.50 -2.25
N TYR A 204 5.75 -10.94 -1.03
CA TYR A 204 5.49 -12.30 -0.60
C TYR A 204 4.00 -12.64 -0.63
N ILE A 205 3.13 -11.75 -0.13
CA ILE A 205 1.67 -11.91 -0.25
C ILE A 205 1.24 -12.03 -1.72
N GLY A 206 1.79 -11.20 -2.60
CA GLY A 206 1.55 -11.28 -4.04
C GLY A 206 1.98 -12.65 -4.63
N SER A 207 3.14 -13.15 -4.23
CA SER A 207 3.65 -14.45 -4.69
C SER A 207 2.80 -15.62 -4.20
N LEU A 208 2.26 -15.54 -2.98
CA LEU A 208 1.31 -16.53 -2.48
C LEU A 208 0.01 -16.50 -3.29
N ALA A 209 -0.50 -15.32 -3.62
CA ALA A 209 -1.69 -15.19 -4.45
C ALA A 209 -1.46 -15.77 -5.86
N GLY A 210 -0.29 -15.52 -6.46
CA GLY A 210 0.10 -16.12 -7.74
C GLY A 210 0.18 -17.64 -7.67
N ASN A 211 0.87 -18.18 -6.65
CA ASN A 211 0.99 -19.63 -6.45
C ASN A 211 -0.36 -20.31 -6.19
N LEU A 212 -1.24 -19.70 -5.40
CA LEU A 212 -2.59 -20.20 -5.15
C LEU A 212 -3.45 -20.18 -6.42
N ALA A 213 -3.32 -19.15 -7.26
CA ALA A 213 -3.99 -19.10 -8.56
C ALA A 213 -3.50 -20.22 -9.49
N MET A 214 -2.19 -20.53 -9.48
CA MET A 214 -1.59 -21.61 -10.27
C MET A 214 -1.99 -23.01 -9.77
N ILE A 215 -2.04 -23.22 -8.44
CA ILE A 215 -2.55 -24.46 -7.84
C ILE A 215 -4.06 -24.61 -8.17
N GLY A 216 -4.80 -23.50 -8.18
CA GLY A 216 -6.20 -23.46 -8.62
C GLY A 216 -6.42 -23.64 -10.12
N THR A 217 -5.36 -23.66 -10.95
CA THR A 217 -5.44 -24.01 -12.37
C THR A 217 -5.17 -25.48 -12.66
N GLU A 218 -4.39 -26.19 -11.82
CA GLU A 218 -4.30 -27.67 -11.88
C GLU A 218 -5.43 -28.35 -11.08
N ALA A 219 -6.00 -27.65 -10.11
CA ALA A 219 -7.20 -28.05 -9.38
C ALA A 219 -8.31 -27.01 -9.58
N GLN A 220 -8.73 -26.75 -10.83
CA GLN A 220 -10.13 -26.37 -11.03
C GLN A 220 -10.94 -27.61 -10.67
N PRO A 221 -11.74 -27.61 -9.58
CA PRO A 221 -12.71 -28.66 -9.41
C PRO A 221 -13.66 -28.51 -10.58
N THR A 222 -13.68 -29.49 -11.48
CA THR A 222 -14.74 -29.64 -12.49
C THR A 222 -16.13 -29.75 -11.84
N ASN A 223 -16.19 -29.86 -10.51
CA ASN A 223 -17.41 -29.90 -9.71
C ASN A 223 -17.79 -28.51 -9.13
N PRO A 224 -18.87 -27.88 -9.62
CA PRO A 224 -19.33 -26.57 -9.14
C PRO A 224 -19.62 -26.54 -7.63
N THR A 225 -19.96 -27.68 -7.02
CA THR A 225 -20.21 -27.79 -5.57
C THR A 225 -18.96 -27.52 -4.73
N LEU A 226 -17.78 -27.96 -5.20
CA LEU A 226 -16.53 -27.77 -4.46
C LEU A 226 -16.05 -26.31 -4.52
N GLN A 227 -16.30 -25.63 -5.65
CA GLN A 227 -16.03 -24.20 -5.81
C GLN A 227 -16.86 -23.36 -4.82
N TRP A 228 -18.16 -23.63 -4.72
CA TRP A 228 -19.02 -22.98 -3.73
C TRP A 228 -18.61 -23.29 -2.29
N ALA A 229 -18.21 -24.54 -2.01
CA ALA A 229 -17.71 -24.93 -0.69
C ALA A 229 -16.45 -24.14 -0.29
N ILE A 230 -15.46 -24.00 -1.17
CA ILE A 230 -14.24 -23.22 -0.90
C ILE A 230 -14.56 -21.74 -0.66
N ARG A 231 -15.47 -21.14 -1.44
CA ARG A 231 -15.91 -19.75 -1.25
C ARG A 231 -16.62 -19.54 0.08
N ILE A 232 -17.55 -20.43 0.43
CA ILE A 232 -18.27 -20.39 1.71
C ILE A 232 -17.30 -20.58 2.87
N LEU A 233 -16.36 -21.52 2.75
CA LEU A 233 -15.34 -21.76 3.78
C LEU A 233 -14.41 -20.55 3.97
N GLY A 234 -14.00 -19.89 2.88
CA GLY A 234 -13.23 -18.64 2.94
C GLY A 234 -14.00 -17.49 3.57
N LEU A 235 -15.31 -17.38 3.29
CA LEU A 235 -16.19 -16.40 3.93
C LEU A 235 -16.33 -16.65 5.42
N ILE A 236 -16.56 -17.92 5.82
CA ILE A 236 -16.63 -18.33 7.23
C ILE A 236 -15.32 -18.02 7.94
N ALA A 237 -14.17 -18.36 7.34
CA ALA A 237 -12.86 -18.07 7.91
C ALA A 237 -12.64 -16.56 8.10
N THR A 238 -13.02 -15.76 7.11
CA THR A 238 -12.93 -14.29 7.18
C THR A 238 -13.78 -13.74 8.34
N VAL A 239 -15.05 -14.15 8.42
CA VAL A 239 -15.96 -13.74 9.50
C VAL A 239 -15.42 -14.17 10.87
N ALA A 240 -14.94 -15.41 10.99
CA ALA A 240 -14.39 -15.94 12.23
C ALA A 240 -13.16 -15.13 12.70
N VAL A 241 -12.22 -14.84 11.79
CA VAL A 241 -11.04 -14.01 12.08
C VAL A 241 -11.45 -12.60 12.47
N THR A 242 -12.36 -11.96 11.74
CA THR A 242 -12.84 -10.60 12.08
C THR A 242 -13.49 -10.57 13.46
N VAL A 243 -14.35 -11.54 13.80
CA VAL A 243 -15.00 -11.63 15.12
C VAL A 243 -13.97 -11.87 16.21
N TYR A 244 -13.01 -12.76 15.98
CA TYR A 244 -11.97 -13.08 16.95
C TYR A 244 -11.08 -11.87 17.27
N VAL A 245 -10.59 -11.18 16.24
CA VAL A 245 -9.78 -9.96 16.39
C VAL A 245 -10.58 -8.87 17.10
N THR A 246 -11.86 -8.70 16.76
CA THR A 246 -12.75 -7.74 17.41
C THR A 246 -12.95 -8.06 18.90
N ARG A 247 -13.07 -9.35 19.26
CA ARG A 247 -13.21 -9.78 20.65
C ARG A 247 -11.94 -9.51 21.46
N ILE A 248 -10.77 -9.79 20.90
CA ILE A 248 -9.48 -9.47 21.55
C ILE A 248 -9.34 -7.98 21.76
N ALA A 249 -9.58 -7.19 20.71
CA ALA A 249 -9.48 -5.73 20.78
C ALA A 249 -10.43 -5.16 21.83
N ARG A 250 -11.67 -5.68 21.93
CA ARG A 250 -12.65 -5.27 22.93
C ARG A 250 -12.20 -5.63 24.35
N LYS A 251 -11.72 -6.85 24.58
CA LYS A 251 -11.26 -7.30 25.89
C LYS A 251 -10.07 -6.49 26.40
N ALA A 252 -9.11 -6.20 25.53
CA ALA A 252 -7.96 -5.36 25.86
C ALA A 252 -8.35 -3.92 26.22
N LEU A 253 -9.38 -3.37 25.55
CA LEU A 253 -9.91 -2.04 25.85
C LEU A 253 -10.70 -2.00 27.17
N GLU A 254 -11.44 -3.06 27.50
CA GLU A 254 -12.18 -3.17 28.77
C GLU A 254 -11.24 -3.31 29.97
N GLU A 255 -10.13 -4.05 29.82
CA GLU A 255 -9.10 -4.20 30.86
C GLU A 255 -8.38 -2.86 31.18
N GLU A 256 -8.05 -2.04 30.18
CA GLU A 256 -7.42 -0.72 30.41
C GLU A 256 -8.37 0.34 30.99
N VAL A 257 -9.68 0.22 30.72
CA VAL A 257 -10.70 1.15 31.25
C VAL A 257 -11.03 0.84 32.71
N ILE A 258 -10.87 -0.41 33.15
CA ILE A 258 -11.12 -0.83 34.54
C ILE A 258 -9.87 -0.62 35.43
N SER A 259 -8.67 -0.56 34.84
CA SER A 259 -7.41 -0.35 35.59
C SER A 259 -7.01 1.13 35.79
N ASN A 260 -7.82 2.11 35.34
CA ASN A 260 -7.64 3.55 35.54
C ASN A 260 -8.85 4.15 36.25
#